data_AF-A0A3A1X9N5-F1
#
_entry.id   AF-A0A3A1X9N5-F1
#
_cell.length_a   1.000
_cell.length_b   1.000
_cell.length_c   1.000
_cell.angle_alpha   90.00
_cell.angle_beta   90.00
_cell.angle_gamma   90.00
#
_symmetry.space_group_name_H-M   'P 1'
#
loop_
_entity.id
_entity.type
_entity.pdbx_description
1 polymer ?
#
loop_
_entity_poly.entity_id
_entity_poly.type
_entity_poly.pdbx_seq_one_letter_code
_entity_poly.pdbx_strand_id
1 'polypeptide(L)'
;FAKYFANDYLRSKLSELSKTVQAGMERNKGSQEQVFTPVTNQISVMRASDGSDLVIARIDSVWTRKAGEGRESRPASDEEKALFGDSKATSTMRVTYVNVIAMVVPPAGSDAKIIPVGAERQPIKVEAL
;
A
#
# COMPACT_ATOMS: atom_id res chain seq x y z
N PHE A 1 -14.51 7.20 10.96
CA PHE A 1 -14.33 6.01 10.10
C PHE A 1 -13.46 4.92 10.73
N ALA A 2 -12.27 5.20 11.27
CA ALA A 2 -11.40 4.18 11.85
C ALA A 2 -12.02 3.31 12.96
N LYS A 3 -12.94 3.86 13.77
CA LYS A 3 -13.63 3.14 14.86
C LYS A 3 -14.43 1.89 14.44
N TYR A 4 -14.83 1.83 13.16
CA TYR A 4 -15.62 0.72 12.61
C TYR A 4 -14.78 -0.48 12.18
N PHE A 5 -13.45 -0.36 12.18
CA PHE A 5 -12.53 -1.42 11.79
C PHE A 5 -11.82 -1.98 13.01
N ALA A 6 -11.62 -3.30 13.02
CA ALA A 6 -10.64 -3.93 13.88
C ALA A 6 -9.21 -3.46 13.50
N ASN A 7 -8.23 -3.83 14.31
CA ASN A 7 -6.83 -3.59 13.96
C ASN A 7 -6.50 -4.32 12.65
N ASP A 8 -5.77 -3.65 11.77
CA ASP A 8 -5.47 -4.13 10.42
C ASP A 8 -3.97 -4.25 10.24
N TYR A 9 -3.55 -5.46 9.92
CA TYR A 9 -2.15 -5.77 9.65
C TYR A 9 -1.55 -4.92 8.53
N LEU A 10 -2.28 -4.65 7.44
CA LEU A 10 -1.79 -3.85 6.33
C LEU A 10 -1.57 -2.40 6.75
N ARG A 11 -2.55 -1.79 7.44
CA ARG A 11 -2.40 -0.41 7.96
C ARG A 11 -1.24 -0.31 8.94
N SER A 12 -1.05 -1.30 9.81
CA SER A 12 0.11 -1.36 10.70
C SER A 12 1.43 -1.44 9.92
N LYS A 13 1.54 -2.36 8.95
CA LYS A 13 2.73 -2.48 8.09
C LYS A 13 3.03 -1.21 7.30
N LEU A 14 2.03 -0.59 6.69
CA LEU A 14 2.19 0.66 5.95
C LEU A 14 2.60 1.81 6.87
N SER A 15 2.06 1.87 8.10
CA SER A 15 2.46 2.86 9.09
C SER A 15 3.92 2.66 9.52
N GLU A 16 4.34 1.42 9.80
CA GLU A 16 5.73 1.09 10.15
C GLU A 16 6.71 1.37 9.01
N LEU A 17 6.35 1.00 7.78
CA LEU A 17 7.12 1.30 6.58
C LEU A 17 7.25 2.81 6.40
N SER A 18 6.13 3.54 6.46
CA SER A 18 6.11 4.99 6.30
C SER A 18 6.99 5.67 7.35
N LYS A 19 6.95 5.23 8.62
CA LYS A 19 7.82 5.75 9.69
C LYS A 19 9.30 5.49 9.41
N THR A 20 9.63 4.25 9.04
CA THR A 20 11.02 3.85 8.75
C THR A 20 11.59 4.65 7.58
N VAL A 21 10.82 4.78 6.50
CA VAL A 21 11.26 5.53 5.32
C VAL A 21 11.31 7.02 5.64
N GLN A 22 10.33 7.58 6.36
CA GLN A 22 10.33 9.00 6.72
C GLN A 22 11.57 9.37 7.53
N ALA A 23 11.91 8.57 8.53
CA ALA A 23 13.13 8.77 9.32
C ALA A 23 14.41 8.68 8.46
N GLY A 24 14.42 7.80 7.46
CA GLY A 24 15.48 7.71 6.47
C GLY A 24 15.54 8.94 5.55
N MET A 25 14.40 9.45 5.09
CA MET A 25 14.33 10.61 4.21
C MET A 25 14.75 11.90 4.92
N GLU A 26 14.33 12.11 6.17
CA GLU A 26 14.68 13.28 6.97
C GLU A 26 16.19 13.36 7.24
N ARG A 27 16.81 12.26 7.66
CA ARG A 27 18.27 12.16 7.79
C ARG A 27 18.98 12.49 6.48
N ASN A 28 18.30 12.26 5.37
CA ASN A 28 18.86 12.35 4.05
C ASN A 28 18.42 13.57 3.24
N LYS A 29 17.72 14.54 3.84
CA LYS A 29 17.14 15.70 3.14
C LYS A 29 16.32 15.32 1.89
N GLY A 30 15.70 14.15 1.92
CA GLY A 30 14.81 13.65 0.86
C GLY A 30 13.34 13.88 1.21
N SER A 31 12.44 13.53 0.28
CA SER A 31 10.99 13.56 0.51
C SER A 31 10.31 12.31 -0.07
N GLN A 32 9.16 11.94 0.50
CA GLN A 32 8.34 10.87 -0.05
C GLN A 32 6.87 11.25 -0.03
N GLU A 33 6.12 10.72 -0.98
CA GLU A 33 4.68 10.85 -1.06
C GLU A 33 4.07 9.55 -1.59
N GLN A 34 3.04 9.05 -0.93
CA GLN A 34 2.30 7.88 -1.38
C GLN A 34 0.81 8.21 -1.53
N VAL A 35 0.29 8.04 -2.74
CA VAL A 35 -1.11 8.28 -3.08
C VAL A 35 -1.80 6.94 -3.26
N PHE A 36 -2.96 6.75 -2.62
CA PHE A 36 -3.78 5.55 -2.73
C PHE A 36 -5.09 5.86 -3.45
N THR A 37 -5.47 5.03 -4.41
CA THR A 37 -6.67 5.20 -5.24
C THR A 37 -7.48 3.91 -5.25
N PRO A 38 -8.71 3.91 -4.71
CA PRO A 38 -9.56 2.72 -4.76
C PRO A 38 -10.01 2.42 -6.19
N VAL A 39 -10.00 1.15 -6.59
CA VAL A 39 -10.48 0.70 -7.90
C VAL A 39 -11.91 0.20 -7.74
N THR A 40 -12.88 1.12 -7.81
CA THR A 40 -14.27 0.88 -7.39
C THR A 40 -15.02 -0.15 -8.24
N ASN A 41 -14.57 -0.42 -9.46
CA ASN A 41 -15.11 -1.45 -10.34
C ASN A 41 -14.45 -2.83 -10.16
N GLN A 42 -13.46 -2.96 -9.26
CA GLN A 42 -12.79 -4.23 -8.92
C GLN A 42 -12.99 -4.56 -7.44
N ILE A 43 -14.26 -4.72 -7.08
CA ILE A 43 -14.70 -5.17 -5.76
C ILE A 43 -15.48 -6.46 -5.95
N SER A 44 -15.07 -7.52 -5.26
CA SER A 44 -15.76 -8.81 -5.21
C SER A 44 -16.33 -9.02 -3.82
N VAL A 45 -17.58 -9.48 -3.76
CA VAL A 45 -18.30 -9.72 -2.49
C VAL A 45 -18.80 -11.16 -2.49
N MET A 46 -18.49 -11.89 -1.42
CA MET A 46 -19.00 -13.23 -1.17
C MET A 46 -19.79 -13.23 0.14
N ARG A 47 -21.10 -13.46 0.03
CA ARG A 47 -22.01 -13.58 1.17
C ARG A 47 -21.78 -14.90 1.89
N ALA A 48 -21.51 -14.84 3.18
CA ALA A 48 -21.45 -16.00 4.05
C ALA A 48 -22.85 -16.39 4.58
N SER A 49 -22.98 -17.63 5.07
CA SER A 49 -24.24 -18.16 5.59
C SER A 49 -24.71 -17.48 6.89
N ASP A 50 -23.81 -16.83 7.62
CA ASP A 50 -24.11 -16.04 8.82
C ASP A 50 -24.58 -14.61 8.51
N GLY A 51 -24.70 -14.27 7.22
CA GLY A 51 -25.13 -12.95 6.76
C GLY A 51 -24.00 -11.93 6.64
N SER A 52 -22.76 -12.26 7.00
CA SER A 52 -21.59 -11.42 6.76
C SER A 52 -21.13 -11.48 5.31
N ASP A 53 -20.34 -10.50 4.89
CA ASP A 53 -19.78 -10.41 3.54
C ASP A 53 -18.25 -10.46 3.59
N LEU A 54 -17.63 -11.41 2.90
CA LEU A 54 -16.21 -11.32 2.55
C LEU A 54 -16.07 -10.37 1.36
N VAL A 55 -15.47 -9.21 1.60
CA VAL A 55 -15.20 -8.18 0.59
C VAL A 55 -13.74 -8.20 0.23
N ILE A 56 -13.45 -8.40 -1.06
CA ILE A 56 -12.11 -8.29 -1.63
C ILE A 56 -12.10 -7.06 -2.54
N ALA A 57 -11.19 -6.13 -2.28
CA ALA A 57 -11.10 -4.87 -3.01
C ALA A 57 -9.66 -4.57 -3.43
N ARG A 58 -9.52 -3.98 -4.62
CA ARG A 58 -8.25 -3.46 -5.12
C ARG A 58 -8.11 -1.97 -4.80
N ILE A 59 -6.90 -1.59 -4.40
CA ILE A 59 -6.45 -0.22 -4.21
C ILE A 59 -5.12 -0.07 -4.94
N ASP A 60 -5.03 0.83 -5.90
CA ASP A 60 -3.75 1.16 -6.52
C ASP A 60 -3.01 2.17 -5.65
N SER A 61 -1.68 2.09 -5.61
CA SER A 61 -0.88 3.13 -4.97
C SER A 61 0.35 3.52 -5.77
N VAL A 62 0.63 4.82 -5.77
CA VAL A 62 1.83 5.39 -6.41
C VAL A 62 2.68 6.00 -5.32
N TRP A 63 3.91 5.51 -5.19
CA TRP A 63 4.89 6.00 -4.23
C TRP A 63 6.01 6.72 -4.96
N THR A 64 6.13 8.02 -4.72
CA THR A 64 7.23 8.85 -5.25
C THR A 64 8.21 9.15 -4.13
N ARG A 65 9.49 8.84 -4.36
CA ARG A 65 10.59 9.03 -3.41
C ARG A 65 11.68 9.87 -4.06
N LYS A 66 11.98 11.02 -3.47
CA LYS A 66 13.05 11.91 -3.90
C LYS A 66 14.20 11.86 -2.90
N ALA A 67 15.36 11.42 -3.36
CA ALA A 67 16.59 11.48 -2.60
C ALA A 67 17.05 12.94 -2.41
N GLY A 68 17.79 13.20 -1.33
CA GLY A 68 18.43 14.50 -1.13
C GLY A 68 19.50 14.80 -2.18
N GLU A 69 19.98 16.04 -2.17
CA GLU A 69 20.94 16.56 -3.15
C GLU A 69 22.18 15.65 -3.31
N GLY A 70 22.59 15.45 -4.57
CA GLY A 70 23.75 14.62 -4.92
C GLY A 70 23.55 13.11 -4.76
N ARG A 71 22.33 12.64 -4.47
CA ARG A 71 22.03 11.21 -4.28
C ARG A 71 21.01 10.66 -5.24
N GLU A 72 21.09 9.35 -5.40
CA GLU A 72 20.16 8.57 -6.20
C GLU A 72 19.15 7.84 -5.31
N SER A 73 17.93 7.73 -5.82
CA SER A 73 16.87 6.90 -5.25
C SER A 73 16.99 5.49 -5.84
N ARG A 74 17.01 4.48 -4.97
CA ARG A 74 17.19 3.07 -5.35
C ARG A 74 15.94 2.25 -4.96
N PRO A 75 15.70 1.09 -5.60
CA PRO A 75 14.62 0.19 -5.23
C PRO A 75 14.64 -0.17 -3.73
N ALA A 76 13.47 -0.23 -3.09
CA ALA A 76 13.32 -0.47 -1.65
C ALA A 76 13.04 -1.94 -1.29
N SER A 77 12.76 -2.80 -2.27
CA SER A 77 12.51 -4.23 -2.09
C SER A 77 13.11 -5.04 -3.24
N ASP A 78 13.19 -6.37 -3.08
CA ASP A 78 13.73 -7.24 -4.13
C ASP A 78 12.79 -7.32 -5.35
N GLU A 79 11.49 -7.20 -5.15
CA GLU A 79 10.50 -7.12 -6.24
C GLU A 79 10.66 -5.80 -7.02
N GLU A 80 10.91 -4.68 -6.34
CA GLU A 80 11.23 -3.44 -7.03
C GLU A 80 12.56 -3.52 -7.79
N LYS A 81 13.59 -4.18 -7.22
CA LYS A 81 14.87 -4.39 -7.92
C LYS A 81 14.66 -5.20 -9.19
N ALA A 82 13.86 -6.27 -9.11
CA ALA A 82 13.55 -7.11 -10.25
C ALA A 82 12.83 -6.32 -11.37
N LEU A 83 11.89 -5.46 -11.01
CA LEU A 83 11.17 -4.61 -11.98
C LEU A 83 12.01 -3.44 -12.50
N PHE A 84 12.97 -2.95 -11.71
CA PHE A 84 13.87 -1.88 -12.12
C PHE A 84 14.92 -2.35 -13.13
N GLY A 85 15.37 -3.60 -13.00
CA GLY A 85 16.35 -4.22 -13.89
C GLY A 85 17.64 -3.41 -13.97
N ASP A 86 18.14 -3.25 -15.20
CA ASP A 86 19.38 -2.51 -15.49
C ASP A 86 19.18 -0.99 -15.65
N SER A 87 18.02 -0.46 -15.24
CA SER A 87 17.73 0.97 -15.34
C SER A 87 18.72 1.81 -14.51
N LYS A 88 19.06 2.99 -15.03
CA LYS A 88 19.94 3.93 -14.31
C LYS A 88 19.12 4.68 -13.25
N ALA A 89 19.60 4.66 -12.01
CA ALA A 89 18.97 5.41 -10.93
C ALA A 89 19.13 6.93 -11.13
N THR A 90 18.10 7.67 -10.78
CA THR A 90 18.10 9.14 -10.71
C THR A 90 17.79 9.57 -9.27
N SER A 91 17.70 10.87 -9.02
CA SER A 91 17.33 11.38 -7.69
C SER A 91 15.88 11.12 -7.31
N THR A 92 15.00 10.82 -8.27
CA THR A 92 13.57 10.59 -8.02
C THR A 92 13.16 9.23 -8.55
N MET A 93 12.48 8.44 -7.72
CA MET A 93 11.92 7.14 -8.10
C MET A 93 10.42 7.14 -7.87
N ARG A 94 9.68 6.59 -8.83
CA ARG A 94 8.24 6.34 -8.72
C ARG A 94 7.99 4.84 -8.83
N VAL A 95 7.21 4.31 -7.89
CA VAL A 95 6.80 2.91 -7.89
C VAL A 95 5.28 2.84 -7.88
N THR A 96 4.71 2.07 -8.80
CA THR A 96 3.27 1.78 -8.84
C THR A 96 3.04 0.39 -8.23
N TYR A 97 2.11 0.31 -7.30
CA TYR A 97 1.69 -0.93 -6.65
C TYR A 97 0.22 -1.20 -6.91
N VAL A 98 -0.10 -2.49 -7.01
CA VAL A 98 -1.45 -3.01 -6.80
C VAL A 98 -1.50 -3.52 -5.36
N ASN A 99 -2.50 -3.05 -4.62
CA ASN A 99 -2.79 -3.52 -3.28
C ASN A 99 -4.15 -4.22 -3.32
N VAL A 100 -4.23 -5.42 -2.76
CA VAL A 100 -5.49 -6.16 -2.61
C VAL A 100 -5.75 -6.31 -1.12
N ILE A 101 -6.96 -5.97 -0.69
CA ILE A 101 -7.40 -6.14 0.70
C ILE A 101 -8.60 -7.07 0.76
N ALA A 102 -8.65 -7.90 1.79
CA ALA A 102 -9.77 -8.77 2.12
C ALA A 102 -10.28 -8.43 3.51
N MET A 103 -11.60 -8.21 3.63
CA MET A 103 -12.25 -7.81 4.87
C MET A 103 -13.56 -8.57 5.03
N VAL A 104 -13.87 -8.98 6.26
CA VAL A 104 -15.20 -9.46 6.64
C VAL A 104 -16.01 -8.25 7.11
N VAL A 105 -17.09 -7.96 6.41
CA VAL A 105 -18.08 -6.93 6.76
C VAL A 105 -19.25 -7.63 7.46
N PRO A 106 -19.58 -7.26 8.70
CA PRO A 106 -20.65 -7.91 9.44
C PRO A 106 -22.04 -7.59 8.84
N PRO A 107 -23.07 -8.38 9.17
CA PRO A 107 -24.44 -8.12 8.73
C PRO A 107 -24.90 -6.69 9.06
N ALA A 108 -25.76 -6.12 8.23
CA ALA A 108 -26.34 -4.80 8.47
C ALA A 108 -27.04 -4.74 9.84
N GLY A 109 -26.80 -3.66 10.59
CA GLY A 109 -27.32 -3.49 11.95
C GLY A 109 -26.52 -4.19 13.05
N SER A 110 -25.43 -4.89 12.72
CA SER A 110 -24.50 -5.43 13.71
C SER A 110 -23.61 -4.34 14.31
N ASP A 111 -23.32 -4.45 15.61
CA ASP A 111 -22.32 -3.64 16.31
C ASP A 111 -20.88 -4.18 16.15
N ALA A 112 -20.72 -5.31 15.46
CA ALA A 112 -19.41 -5.88 15.18
C ALA A 112 -18.57 -4.94 14.29
N LYS A 113 -17.24 -5.02 14.45
CA LYS A 113 -16.31 -4.27 13.60
C LYS A 113 -16.07 -5.02 12.28
N ILE A 114 -15.72 -4.27 11.24
CA ILE A 114 -15.16 -4.82 10.01
C ILE A 114 -13.79 -5.42 10.34
N ILE A 115 -13.57 -6.68 9.95
CA ILE A 115 -12.36 -7.43 10.26
C ILE A 115 -11.51 -7.56 8.99
N PRO A 116 -10.35 -6.91 8.90
CA PRO A 116 -9.36 -7.20 7.86
C PRO A 116 -8.84 -8.63 8.06
N VAL A 117 -8.93 -9.45 7.03
CA VAL A 117 -8.53 -10.88 7.08
C VAL A 117 -7.40 -11.20 6.12
N GLY A 118 -7.05 -10.29 5.21
CA GLY A 118 -5.94 -10.48 4.29
C GLY A 118 -5.55 -9.19 3.59
N ALA A 119 -4.29 -9.11 3.19
CA ALA A 119 -3.78 -8.01 2.40
C ALA A 119 -2.54 -8.42 1.63
N GLU A 120 -2.42 -7.92 0.41
CA GLU A 120 -1.29 -8.14 -0.49
C GLU A 120 -0.89 -6.81 -1.12
N ARG A 121 0.42 -6.61 -1.32
CA ARG A 121 0.96 -5.40 -1.94
C ARG A 121 2.10 -5.78 -2.87
N GLN A 122 1.89 -5.58 -4.16
CA GLN A 122 2.83 -5.98 -5.20
C GLN A 122 3.21 -4.77 -6.06
N PRO A 123 4.51 -4.46 -6.21
CA PRO A 123 4.93 -3.48 -7.20
C PRO A 123 4.66 -4.06 -8.59
N ILE A 124 4.20 -3.21 -9.50
CA ILE A 124 3.93 -3.59 -10.90
C ILE A 124 4.73 -2.74 -11.90
N LYS A 125 5.33 -1.65 -11.41
CA LYS A 125 6.14 -0.74 -12.23
C LYS A 125 7.10 0.06 -11.35
N VAL A 126 8.34 0.19 -11.79
CA VAL A 126 9.36 1.04 -11.16
C VAL A 126 9.95 1.96 -12.22
N GLU A 127 10.01 3.26 -11.91
CA GLU A 127 10.49 4.30 -12.83
C GLU A 127 11.50 5.21 -12.11
N ALA A 128 12.63 5.47 -12.75
CA ALA A 128 13.52 6.57 -12.39
C ALA A 128 13.11 7.82 -13.18
N LEU A 129 12.98 8.96 -12.50
CA LEU A 129 12.50 10.23 -13.05
C LEU A 129 13.59 11.31 -13.02
#